data_AF-A0A3M1JNU6-F1
#
_entry.id   AF-A0A3M1JNU6-F1
#
_cell.length_a   1.000
_cell.length_b   1.000
_cell.length_c   1.000
_cell.angle_alpha   90.00
_cell.angle_beta   90.00
_cell.angle_gamma   90.00
#
_symmetry.space_group_name_H-M   'P 1'
#
loop_
_entity.id
_entity.type
_entity.pdbx_description
1 polymer ?
#
loop_
_entity_poly.entity_id
_entity_poly.type
_entity_poly.pdbx_seq_one_letter_code
_entity_poly.pdbx_strand_id
1 'polypeptide(L)'
;RSEIERKHEFLETRVRRGATIGANATIVCGHTLGEYSFIAAGAVVTSDVPAFALMAGVPAKRIGWMSRAGARLGPDLVCPIDGTRYEEKDGTLLLKDS
;
A
#
# COMPACT_ATOMS: atom_id res chain seq x y z
N ARG A 1 20.58 1.71 23.04
CA ARG A 1 19.23 2.29 23.25
C ARG A 1 19.45 3.70 23.76
N SER A 2 18.77 4.73 23.24
CA SER A 2 18.97 6.09 23.76
C SER A 2 18.64 6.15 25.24
N GLU A 3 19.52 6.80 26.00
CA GLU A 3 19.41 7.04 27.45
C GLU A 3 18.30 8.04 27.81
N ILE A 4 17.87 8.85 26.84
CA ILE A 4 16.81 9.85 26.98
C ILE A 4 15.55 9.33 26.31
N GLU A 5 14.44 9.32 27.06
CA GLU A 5 13.12 8.93 26.57
C GLU A 5 12.46 10.10 25.82
N ARG A 6 12.12 9.89 24.55
CA ARG A 6 11.53 10.89 23.64
C ARG A 6 10.29 10.35 22.93
N LYS A 7 9.40 9.66 23.65
CA LYS A 7 8.20 9.06 23.04
C LYS A 7 7.29 10.08 22.36
N HIS A 8 7.36 11.35 22.77
CA HIS A 8 6.62 12.45 22.14
C HIS A 8 7.03 12.74 20.69
N GLU A 9 8.19 12.26 20.24
CA GLU A 9 8.67 12.40 18.85
C GLU A 9 8.23 11.22 17.96
N PHE A 10 7.52 10.22 18.51
CA PHE A 10 7.08 9.07 17.72
C PHE A 10 5.98 9.45 16.74
N LEU A 11 6.26 9.24 15.46
CA LEU A 11 5.28 9.40 14.40
C LEU A 11 4.43 8.13 14.27
N GLU A 12 3.13 8.30 14.14
CA GLU A 12 2.18 7.21 13.96
C GLU A 12 2.34 6.59 12.56
N THR A 13 2.41 5.26 12.48
CA THR A 13 2.33 4.52 11.21
C THR A 13 0.99 3.80 11.14
N ARG A 14 0.10 4.24 10.26
CA ARG A 14 -1.26 3.69 10.14
C ARG A 14 -1.31 2.59 9.10
N VAL A 15 -1.57 1.37 9.52
CA VAL A 15 -1.81 0.24 8.60
C VAL A 15 -3.31 0.02 8.49
N ARG A 16 -3.90 0.36 7.33
CA ARG A 16 -5.34 0.18 7.12
C ARG A 16 -5.68 -1.28 6.79
N ARG A 17 -6.98 -1.58 6.80
CA ARG A 17 -7.54 -2.91 6.59
C ARG A 17 -7.02 -3.55 5.30
N GLY A 18 -6.63 -4.82 5.40
CA GLY A 18 -6.24 -5.64 4.25
C GLY A 18 -4.90 -5.25 3.62
N ALA A 19 -4.18 -4.26 4.15
CA ALA A 19 -2.85 -3.95 3.68
C ALA A 19 -1.92 -5.14 3.91
N THR A 20 -1.11 -5.47 2.91
CA THR A 20 -0.12 -6.55 2.96
C THR A 20 1.28 -5.96 3.00
N ILE A 21 2.06 -6.37 3.99
CA ILE A 21 3.47 -5.98 4.13
C ILE A 21 4.32 -7.20 3.80
N GLY A 22 4.99 -7.15 2.65
CA GLY A 22 5.87 -8.21 2.19
C GLY A 22 7.06 -8.43 3.11
N ALA A 23 7.64 -9.63 3.04
CA ALA A 23 8.77 -10.02 3.86
C ALA A 23 9.91 -8.98 3.80
N ASN A 24 10.43 -8.59 4.96
CA ASN A 24 11.52 -7.62 5.08
C ASN A 24 11.25 -6.23 4.43
N ALA A 25 9.98 -5.86 4.22
CA ALA A 25 9.65 -4.49 3.88
C ALA A 25 9.84 -3.57 5.09
N THR A 26 10.30 -2.34 4.84
CA THR A 26 10.55 -1.32 5.87
C THR A 26 9.62 -0.13 5.63
N ILE A 27 8.93 0.33 6.67
CA ILE A 27 8.03 1.49 6.61
C ILE A 27 8.63 2.59 7.47
N VAL A 28 9.02 3.72 6.86
CA VAL A 28 9.41 4.91 7.60
C VAL A 28 8.20 5.42 8.39
N CYS A 29 8.40 5.80 9.64
CA CYS A 29 7.32 6.24 10.51
C CYS A 29 6.65 7.54 10.03
N GLY A 30 5.38 7.72 10.36
CA GLY A 30 4.60 8.90 9.96
C GLY A 30 3.82 8.74 8.66
N HIS A 31 3.73 7.51 8.12
CA HIS A 31 3.02 7.24 6.87
C HIS A 31 1.84 6.29 7.07
N THR A 32 0.84 6.46 6.21
CA THR A 32 -0.35 5.62 6.14
C THR A 32 -0.25 4.63 4.99
N LEU A 33 -0.51 3.36 5.27
CA LEU A 33 -0.73 2.32 4.26
C LEU A 33 -2.23 2.21 3.98
N GLY A 34 -2.64 2.53 2.75
CA GLY A 34 -4.03 2.48 2.31
C GLY A 34 -4.65 1.07 2.36
N GLU A 35 -5.97 1.00 2.35
CA GLU A 35 -6.69 -0.27 2.41
C GLU A 35 -6.29 -1.16 1.22
N TYR A 36 -6.07 -2.44 1.48
CA TYR A 36 -5.66 -3.43 0.47
C TYR A 36 -4.41 -3.08 -0.35
N SER A 37 -3.59 -2.12 0.12
CA SER A 37 -2.28 -1.86 -0.47
C SER A 37 -1.34 -3.05 -0.28
N PHE A 38 -0.38 -3.21 -1.18
CA PHE A 38 0.57 -4.31 -1.14
C PHE A 38 1.99 -3.76 -1.25
N ILE A 39 2.76 -3.94 -0.18
CA ILE A 39 4.17 -3.56 -0.13
C ILE A 39 4.99 -4.80 -0.49
N ALA A 40 5.72 -4.75 -1.60
CA ALA A 40 6.56 -5.86 -2.04
C ALA A 40 7.66 -6.16 -1.01
N ALA A 41 8.15 -7.40 -1.02
CA ALA A 41 9.25 -7.82 -0.16
C ALA A 41 10.48 -6.92 -0.37
N GLY A 42 11.15 -6.54 0.72
CA GLY A 42 12.33 -5.68 0.70
C GLY A 42 12.08 -4.22 0.30
N ALA A 43 10.85 -3.78 0.07
CA ALA A 43 10.56 -2.39 -0.28
C ALA A 43 10.70 -1.44 0.92
N VAL A 44 11.11 -0.19 0.67
CA VAL A 44 11.26 0.85 1.71
C VAL A 44 10.26 1.98 1.46
N VAL A 45 9.20 2.04 2.25
CA VAL A 45 8.14 3.04 2.11
C VAL A 45 8.55 4.34 2.82
N THR A 46 8.55 5.43 2.06
CA THR A 46 8.95 6.78 2.53
C THR A 46 7.87 7.84 2.27
N SER A 47 6.63 7.41 1.99
CA SER A 47 5.47 8.27 1.75
C SER A 47 4.18 7.49 1.99
N ASP A 48 3.06 8.19 2.10
CA ASP A 48 1.75 7.55 2.14
C ASP A 48 1.51 6.66 0.91
N VAL A 49 0.82 5.55 1.13
CA VAL A 49 0.52 4.54 0.12
C VAL A 49 -0.97 4.56 -0.19
N PRO A 50 -1.39 4.80 -1.45
CA PRO A 50 -2.79 4.75 -1.83
C PRO A 50 -3.43 3.38 -1.58
N ALA A 51 -4.75 3.36 -1.39
CA ALA A 51 -5.50 2.10 -1.34
C ALA A 51 -5.25 1.28 -2.61
N PHE A 52 -5.16 -0.04 -2.47
CA PHE A 52 -4.89 -1.00 -3.56
C PHE A 52 -3.52 -0.86 -4.25
N ALA A 53 -2.66 0.09 -3.87
CA ALA A 53 -1.39 0.31 -4.55
C ALA A 53 -0.41 -0.86 -4.35
N LEU A 54 0.21 -1.31 -5.44
CA LEU A 54 1.36 -2.22 -5.39
C LEU A 54 2.65 -1.39 -5.36
N MET A 55 3.34 -1.39 -4.22
CA MET A 55 4.55 -0.61 -3.97
C MET A 55 5.79 -1.51 -3.98
N ALA A 56 6.87 -1.11 -4.67
CA ALA A 56 8.12 -1.86 -4.70
C ALA A 56 9.35 -0.95 -4.81
N GLY A 57 10.51 -1.45 -4.38
CA GLY A 57 11.81 -0.78 -4.50
C GLY A 57 12.22 0.06 -3.29
N VAL A 58 13.36 0.74 -3.42
CA VAL A 58 13.98 1.59 -2.39
C VAL A 58 14.44 2.90 -3.04
N PRO A 59 13.72 4.03 -2.84
CA PRO A 59 12.44 4.15 -2.14
C PRO A 59 11.30 3.48 -2.91
N ALA A 60 10.28 3.02 -2.20
CA ALA A 60 9.15 2.32 -2.79
C ALA A 60 8.35 3.24 -3.72
N LYS A 61 8.06 2.76 -4.93
CA LYS A 61 7.22 3.44 -5.91
C LYS A 61 6.07 2.53 -6.33
N ARG A 62 4.96 3.14 -6.73
CA ARG A 62 3.79 2.41 -7.26
C ARG A 62 4.15 1.80 -8.62
N ILE A 63 4.07 0.48 -8.72
CA ILE A 63 4.33 -0.28 -9.97
C ILE A 63 3.06 -0.93 -10.55
N GLY A 64 1.91 -0.70 -9.91
CA GLY A 64 0.61 -1.18 -10.34
C GLY A 64 -0.41 -1.17 -9.21
N TRP A 65 -1.44 -1.98 -9.40
CA TRP A 65 -2.59 -2.09 -8.50
C TRP A 65 -2.84 -3.55 -8.12
N MET A 66 -3.36 -3.76 -6.92
CA MET A 66 -3.84 -5.04 -6.42
C MET A 66 -5.35 -4.98 -6.23
N SER A 67 -6.03 -6.08 -6.52
CA SER A 67 -7.43 -6.24 -6.17
C SER A 67 -7.60 -6.50 -4.67
N ARG A 68 -8.84 -6.38 -4.19
CA ARG A 68 -9.22 -6.79 -2.84
C ARG A 68 -8.94 -8.28 -2.56
N ALA A 69 -8.97 -9.11 -3.60
CA ALA A 69 -8.67 -10.55 -3.53
C ALA A 69 -7.16 -10.87 -3.52
N GLY A 70 -6.29 -9.85 -3.58
CA GLY A 70 -4.83 -10.03 -3.55
C GLY A 70 -4.21 -10.39 -4.90
N ALA A 71 -4.90 -10.16 -6.02
CA ALA A 71 -4.36 -10.36 -7.36
C ALA A 71 -3.92 -9.04 -7.99
N ARG A 72 -2.81 -9.05 -8.73
CA ARG A 72 -2.37 -7.88 -9.51
C ARG A 72 -3.38 -7.59 -10.62
N LEU A 73 -3.83 -6.34 -10.70
CA LEU A 73 -4.72 -5.90 -11.77
C LEU A 73 -3.95 -5.74 -13.09
N GLY A 74 -4.59 -6.12 -14.18
CA GLY A 74 -4.14 -5.86 -15.54
C GLY A 74 -4.51 -4.44 -16.02
N PRO A 75 -4.23 -4.12 -17.29
CA PRO A 75 -4.56 -2.82 -17.88
C PRO A 75 -6.06 -2.51 -17.93
N ASP A 76 -6.91 -3.53 -17.85
CA ASP A 76 -8.36 -3.43 -17.83
C ASP A 76 -8.94 -3.12 -16.44
N LEU A 77 -8.10 -3.11 -15.41
CA LEU A 77 -8.48 -2.88 -14.02
C LEU A 77 -9.61 -3.80 -13.54
N VAL A 78 -9.63 -5.04 -14.04
CA VAL A 78 -10.56 -6.09 -13.61
C VAL A 78 -9.82 -7.11 -12.76
N CYS A 79 -10.40 -7.47 -11.61
CA CYS A 79 -9.83 -8.53 -10.79
C CYS A 79 -9.94 -9.88 -11.53
N PRO A 80 -8.84 -10.62 -11.70
CA PRO A 80 -8.87 -11.93 -12.36
C PRO A 80 -9.48 -13.03 -11.50
N ILE A 81 -9.71 -12.79 -10.21
CA ILE A 81 -10.26 -13.80 -9.27
C ILE A 81 -11.77 -13.69 -9.16
N ASP A 82 -12.29 -12.49 -8.89
CA ASP A 82 -13.71 -12.28 -8.58
C ASP A 82 -14.45 -11.40 -9.62
N GLY A 83 -13.75 -10.92 -10.64
CA GLY A 83 -14.33 -10.07 -11.70
C GLY A 83 -14.67 -8.64 -11.27
N THR A 84 -14.33 -8.23 -10.04
CA THR A 84 -14.57 -6.87 -9.55
C THR A 84 -13.85 -5.86 -10.44
N ARG A 85 -14.57 -4.81 -10.85
CA ARG A 85 -14.03 -3.75 -11.71
C ARG A 85 -13.60 -2.56 -10.88
N TYR A 86 -12.49 -1.96 -11.31
CA TYR A 86 -11.92 -0.78 -10.68
C TYR A 86 -11.76 0.34 -11.71
N GLU A 87 -11.62 1.56 -11.21
CA GLU A 87 -11.34 2.75 -12.01
C GLU A 87 -10.23 3.55 -11.34
N GLU A 88 -9.24 4.01 -12.11
CA GLU A 88 -8.21 4.92 -11.61
C GLU A 88 -8.62 6.37 -11.88
N LYS A 89 -8.70 7.19 -10.83
CA LYS A 89 -8.92 8.64 -10.89
C LYS A 89 -7.86 9.35 -10.07
N ASP A 90 -7.17 10.31 -10.68
CA ASP A 90 -6.17 11.17 -10.02
C ASP A 90 -5.13 10.37 -9.20
N GLY A 91 -4.68 9.24 -9.73
CA GLY A 91 -3.69 8.37 -9.09
C GLY A 91 -4.22 7.50 -7.94
N THR A 92 -5.55 7.44 -7.75
CA THR A 92 -6.22 6.59 -6.75
C THR A 92 -7.11 5.56 -7.44
N LEU A 93 -7.12 4.33 -6.93
CA LEU A 93 -8.00 3.27 -7.43
C LEU A 93 -9.30 3.22 -6.63
N LEU A 94 -10.43 3.27 -7.33
CA LEU A 94 -11.77 3.20 -6.76
C LEU A 94 -12.49 1.95 -7.28
N LEU A 95 -13.37 1.39 -6.46
CA LEU A 95 -14.30 0.36 -6.91
C LEU A 95 -15.31 0.98 -7.88
N LYS A 96 -15.50 0.33 -9.02
CA LYS A 96 -16.54 0.72 -9.96
C LYS A 96 -17.82 -0.02 -9.58
N ASP A 97 -18.66 0.62 -8.76
CA ASP A 97 -20.02 0.14 -8.56
C ASP A 97 -20.77 0.24 -9.89
N SER A 98 -21.57 -0.79 -10.19
CA SER A 98 -22.23 -0.98 -11.50
C SER A 98 -23.28 0.08 -11.80
#